data_AF-A0A0V0J5B9-F1
#
_entry.id   AF-A0A0V0J5B9-F1
#
_cell.length_a   1.000
_cell.length_b   1.000
_cell.length_c   1.000
_cell.angle_alpha   90.00
_cell.angle_beta   90.00
_cell.angle_gamma   90.00
#
_symmetry.space_group_name_H-M   'P 1'
#
loop_
_entity.id
_entity.type
_entity.pdbx_description
1 polymer ?
#
loop_
_entity_poly.entity_id
_entity_poly.type
_entity_poly.pdbx_seq_one_letter_code
_entity_poly.pdbx_strand_id
1 'polypeptide(L)'
;MSSAHQLDGVSQLQQAKAAATAKIEAARARRIIRLKQAKDEAKLDIDAYKQEREAGLKELELTLGQSNTDSDHKIGAFTRYEMSNMQLLYTQNKEAALATLLREVLTVTPSVHRNMRL
;
A
#
# COMPACT_ATOMS: atom_id res chain seq x y z
N MET A 1 13.19 35.61 -80.81
CA MET A 1 12.41 36.00 -79.62
C MET A 1 12.18 34.86 -78.60
N SER A 2 12.56 33.59 -78.87
CA SER A 2 12.25 32.47 -77.95
C SER A 2 13.15 32.29 -76.72
N SER A 3 14.24 33.03 -76.58
CA SER A 3 15.20 32.85 -75.47
C SER A 3 14.75 33.49 -74.15
N ALA A 4 14.03 34.61 -74.20
CA ALA A 4 13.56 35.32 -73.01
C ALA A 4 12.44 34.56 -72.27
N HIS A 5 11.52 33.92 -73.01
CA HIS A 5 10.44 33.10 -72.42
C HIS A 5 10.94 31.81 -71.77
N GLN A 6 12.05 31.23 -72.26
CA GLN A 6 12.66 30.05 -71.64
C GLN A 6 13.33 30.37 -70.30
N LEU A 7 13.97 31.54 -70.17
CA LEU A 7 14.62 31.96 -68.93
C LEU A 7 13.61 32.28 -67.81
N ASP A 8 12.46 32.84 -68.16
CA ASP A 8 11.38 33.17 -67.21
C ASP A 8 10.71 31.91 -66.61
N GLY A 9 10.45 30.90 -67.45
CA GLY A 9 9.87 29.63 -66.99
C GLY A 9 10.79 28.85 -66.05
N VAL A 10 12.11 28.87 -66.28
CA VAL A 10 13.09 28.22 -65.38
C VAL A 10 13.14 28.92 -64.02
N SER A 11 13.09 30.25 -63.99
CA SER A 11 13.04 31.03 -62.74
C SER A 11 11.79 30.69 -61.92
N GLN A 12 10.63 30.62 -62.57
CA GLN A 12 9.38 30.26 -61.92
C GLN A 12 9.41 28.84 -61.31
N LEU A 13 10.01 27.87 -62.01
CA LEU A 13 10.19 26.52 -61.49
C LEU A 13 11.14 26.48 -60.28
N GLN A 14 12.20 27.27 -60.29
CA GLN A 14 13.13 27.38 -59.15
C GLN A 14 12.44 27.97 -57.91
N GLN A 15 11.62 29.02 -58.09
CA GLN A 15 10.83 29.62 -57.01
C GLN A 15 9.79 28.64 -56.46
N ALA A 16 9.06 27.93 -57.35
CA ALA A 16 8.11 26.91 -56.95
C ALA A 16 8.77 25.76 -56.18
N LYS A 17 9.97 25.33 -56.61
CA LYS A 17 10.78 24.33 -55.89
C LYS A 17 11.15 24.82 -54.50
N ALA A 18 11.65 26.05 -54.35
CA ALA A 18 12.01 26.63 -53.07
C ALA A 18 10.80 26.75 -52.12
N ALA A 19 9.64 27.15 -52.63
CA ALA A 19 8.41 27.22 -51.86
C ALA A 19 7.93 25.82 -51.40
N ALA A 20 8.03 24.82 -52.28
CA ALA A 20 7.67 23.44 -51.95
C ALA A 20 8.61 22.85 -50.89
N THR A 21 9.93 23.06 -51.01
CA THR A 21 10.91 22.59 -50.02
C THR A 21 10.68 23.25 -48.67
N ALA A 22 10.47 24.57 -48.65
CA ALA A 22 10.17 25.30 -47.41
C ALA A 22 8.88 24.79 -46.73
N LYS A 23 7.84 24.46 -47.50
CA LYS A 23 6.60 23.88 -46.97
C LYS A 23 6.83 22.50 -46.34
N ILE A 24 7.67 21.66 -46.97
CA ILE A 24 8.02 20.33 -46.44
C ILE A 24 8.86 20.46 -45.15
N GLU A 25 9.83 21.36 -45.12
CA GLU A 25 10.66 21.60 -43.93
C GLU A 25 9.84 22.14 -42.76
N ALA A 26 8.95 23.10 -43.00
CA ALA A 26 8.02 23.59 -42.00
C ALA A 26 7.10 22.48 -41.45
N ALA A 27 6.61 21.59 -42.32
CA ALA A 27 5.82 20.43 -41.88
C ALA A 27 6.65 19.44 -41.03
N ARG A 28 7.91 19.18 -41.39
CA ARG A 28 8.83 18.34 -40.61
C ARG A 28 9.12 18.96 -39.24
N ALA A 29 9.42 20.25 -39.19
CA ALA A 29 9.66 20.97 -37.94
C ALA A 29 8.43 20.92 -37.01
N ARG A 30 7.23 21.17 -37.55
CA ARG A 30 5.96 21.05 -36.80
C ARG A 30 5.75 19.65 -36.24
N ARG A 31 6.04 18.61 -37.02
CA ARG A 31 5.94 17.22 -36.55
C ARG A 31 6.90 16.95 -35.39
N ILE A 32 8.15 17.40 -35.48
CA ILE A 32 9.14 17.21 -34.41
C ILE A 32 8.68 17.93 -33.13
N ILE A 33 8.19 19.17 -33.24
CA ILE A 33 7.68 19.93 -32.10
C ILE A 33 6.51 19.20 -31.44
N ARG A 34 5.51 18.76 -32.21
CA ARG A 34 4.37 18.00 -31.66
C ARG A 34 4.79 16.70 -30.98
N LEU A 35 5.77 15.99 -31.53
CA LEU A 35 6.28 14.77 -30.92
C LEU A 35 7.02 15.03 -29.61
N LYS A 36 7.76 16.14 -29.50
CA LYS A 36 8.38 16.56 -28.24
C LYS A 36 7.33 16.95 -27.21
N GLN A 37 6.39 17.80 -27.61
CA GLN A 37 5.28 18.23 -26.75
C GLN A 37 4.49 17.04 -26.20
N ALA A 38 4.09 16.09 -27.05
CA ALA A 38 3.37 14.90 -26.60
C ALA A 38 4.18 14.04 -25.61
N LYS A 39 5.51 13.97 -25.76
CA LYS A 39 6.38 13.27 -24.81
C LYS A 39 6.48 14.00 -23.49
N ASP A 40 6.55 15.33 -23.51
CA ASP A 40 6.67 16.14 -22.30
C ASP A 40 5.35 16.16 -21.53
N GLU A 41 4.21 16.27 -22.22
CA GLU A 41 2.87 16.13 -21.64
C GLU A 41 2.68 14.74 -21.00
N ALA A 42 3.02 13.66 -21.71
CA ALA A 42 2.93 12.32 -21.14
C ALA A 42 3.81 12.12 -19.89
N LYS A 43 4.98 12.77 -19.82
CA LYS A 43 5.83 12.73 -18.60
C LYS A 43 5.17 13.46 -17.44
N LEU A 44 4.58 14.63 -17.69
CA LEU A 44 3.86 15.39 -16.66
C LEU A 44 2.72 14.57 -16.08
N ASP A 45 1.94 13.89 -16.93
CA ASP A 45 0.84 13.02 -16.49
C ASP A 45 1.35 11.83 -15.66
N ILE A 46 2.44 11.19 -16.09
CA ILE A 46 3.06 10.09 -15.35
C ILE A 46 3.54 10.55 -13.97
N ASP A 47 4.19 11.71 -13.90
CA ASP A 47 4.74 12.21 -12.64
C ASP A 47 3.62 12.70 -11.70
N ALA A 48 2.56 13.31 -12.22
CA ALA A 48 1.36 13.63 -11.45
C ALA A 48 0.70 12.37 -10.87
N TYR A 49 0.54 11.32 -11.68
CA TYR A 49 -0.02 10.04 -11.22
C TYR A 49 0.87 9.40 -10.15
N LYS A 50 2.20 9.43 -10.31
CA LYS A 50 3.12 8.92 -9.27
C LYS A 50 2.97 9.66 -7.96
N GLN A 51 2.90 11.00 -8.00
CA GLN A 51 2.72 11.81 -6.80
C GLN A 51 1.39 11.50 -6.09
N GLU A 52 0.30 11.35 -6.84
CA GLU A 52 -1.00 10.95 -6.29
C GLU A 52 -0.93 9.57 -5.63
N ARG A 53 -0.30 8.59 -6.29
CA ARG A 53 -0.14 7.23 -5.76
C ARG A 53 0.75 7.19 -4.53
N GLU A 54 1.84 7.97 -4.50
CA GLU A 54 2.73 8.06 -3.36
C GLU A 54 2.07 8.76 -2.16
N ALA A 55 1.27 9.81 -2.41
CA ALA A 55 0.47 10.45 -1.38
C ALA A 55 -0.54 9.48 -0.76
N GLY A 56 -1.26 8.73 -1.60
CA GLY A 56 -2.21 7.71 -1.14
C GLY A 56 -1.52 6.56 -0.38
N LEU A 57 -0.34 6.13 -0.82
CA LEU A 57 0.47 5.14 -0.09
C LEU A 57 0.84 5.66 1.30
N LYS A 58 1.32 6.90 1.40
CA LYS A 58 1.76 7.50 2.66
C LYS A 58 0.61 7.66 3.66
N GLU A 59 -0.59 7.99 3.18
CA GLU A 59 -1.80 8.03 4.00
C GLU A 59 -2.19 6.64 4.52
N LEU A 60 -2.13 5.61 3.66
CA LEU A 60 -2.35 4.23 4.07
C LEU A 60 -1.33 3.76 5.10
N GLU A 61 -0.04 4.07 4.91
CA GLU A 61 1.02 3.72 5.87
C GLU A 61 0.78 4.38 7.23
N LEU A 62 0.37 5.65 7.25
CA LEU A 62 0.08 6.37 8.49
C LEU A 62 -1.14 5.79 9.22
N THR A 63 -2.22 5.48 8.49
CA THR A 63 -3.44 4.89 9.06
C THR A 63 -3.23 3.46 9.56
N LEU A 64 -2.50 2.63 8.80
CA LEU A 64 -2.12 1.27 9.23
C LEU A 64 -1.17 1.31 10.44
N GLY A 65 -0.18 2.20 10.43
CA GLY A 65 0.72 2.40 11.55
C GLY A 65 -0.03 2.74 12.85
N GLN A 66 -1.01 3.65 12.77
CA GLN A 66 -1.88 4.02 13.90
C GLN A 66 -2.81 2.88 14.33
N SER A 67 -3.36 2.11 13.39
CA SER A 67 -4.22 0.97 13.70
C SER A 67 -3.49 -0.12 14.50
N ASN A 68 -2.20 -0.33 14.23
CA ASN A 68 -1.39 -1.29 14.97
C ASN A 68 -1.16 -0.85 16.43
N THR A 69 -0.84 0.44 16.65
CA THR A 69 -0.65 0.97 18.01
C THR A 69 -1.93 0.91 18.83
N ASP A 70 -3.08 1.24 18.23
CA ASP A 70 -4.38 1.15 18.90
C ASP A 70 -4.76 -0.29 19.28
N SER A 71 -4.41 -1.24 18.41
CA SER A 71 -4.64 -2.67 18.65
C SER A 71 -3.79 -3.16 19.83
N ASP A 72 -2.50 -2.82 19.86
CA ASP A 72 -1.60 -3.18 20.96
C ASP A 72 -2.05 -2.58 22.30
N HIS A 73 -2.51 -1.32 22.29
CA HIS A 73 -3.06 -0.68 23.49
C HIS A 73 -4.32 -1.39 24.00
N LYS A 74 -5.25 -1.75 23.10
CA LYS A 74 -6.47 -2.50 23.45
C LYS A 74 -6.15 -3.88 24.00
N ILE A 75 -5.26 -4.62 23.34
CA ILE A 75 -4.80 -5.94 23.81
C ILE A 75 -4.15 -5.80 25.19
N GLY A 76 -3.24 -4.84 25.37
CA GLY A 76 -2.58 -4.61 26.66
C GLY A 76 -3.58 -4.27 27.77
N ALA A 77 -4.60 -3.45 27.49
CA ALA A 77 -5.64 -3.11 28.44
C ALA A 77 -6.49 -4.32 28.82
N PHE A 78 -6.92 -5.10 27.83
CA PHE A 78 -7.69 -6.33 28.03
C PHE A 78 -6.90 -7.36 28.85
N THR A 79 -5.63 -7.59 28.50
CA THR A 79 -4.76 -8.54 29.23
C THR A 79 -4.57 -8.11 30.70
N ARG A 80 -4.37 -6.81 30.97
CA ARG A 80 -4.30 -6.30 32.35
C ARG A 80 -5.60 -6.51 33.11
N TYR A 81 -6.74 -6.30 32.46
CA TYR A 81 -8.06 -6.55 33.04
C TYR A 81 -8.24 -8.03 33.38
N GLU A 82 -7.97 -8.94 32.44
CA GLU A 82 -8.08 -10.39 32.65
C GLU A 82 -7.14 -10.89 33.74
N MET A 83 -5.90 -10.40 33.81
CA MET A 83 -4.97 -10.73 34.90
C MET A 83 -5.51 -10.29 36.27
N SER A 84 -6.06 -9.08 36.37
CA SER A 84 -6.67 -8.59 37.61
C SER A 84 -7.88 -9.44 38.01
N ASN A 85 -8.70 -9.85 37.03
CA ASN A 85 -9.86 -10.69 37.27
C ASN A 85 -9.45 -12.09 37.74
N MET A 86 -8.45 -12.71 37.10
CA MET A 86 -7.88 -13.97 37.57
C MET A 86 -7.32 -13.88 39.00
N GLN A 87 -6.61 -12.80 39.32
CA GLN A 87 -6.07 -12.60 40.68
C GLN A 87 -7.19 -12.45 41.72
N LEU A 88 -8.27 -11.76 41.37
CA LEU A 88 -9.45 -11.64 42.22
C LEU A 88 -10.10 -13.01 42.45
N LEU A 89 -10.35 -13.77 41.39
CA LEU A 89 -10.93 -15.12 41.50
C LEU A 89 -10.03 -16.07 42.30
N TYR A 90 -8.72 -15.99 42.11
CA TYR A 90 -7.77 -16.77 42.90
C TYR A 90 -7.86 -16.42 44.39
N THR A 91 -7.77 -15.13 44.74
CA THR A 91 -7.79 -14.70 46.15
C THR A 91 -9.11 -15.05 46.84
N GLN A 92 -10.24 -14.97 46.14
CA GLN A 92 -11.55 -15.35 46.66
C GLN A 92 -11.68 -16.85 46.93
N ASN A 93 -11.12 -17.71 46.06
CA ASN A 93 -11.35 -19.15 46.12
C ASN A 93 -10.21 -19.93 46.79
N LYS A 94 -9.04 -19.32 46.99
CA LYS A 94 -7.83 -19.96 47.50
C LYS A 94 -8.08 -20.72 48.81
N GLU A 95 -8.68 -20.08 49.80
CA GLU A 95 -8.86 -20.68 51.13
C GLU A 95 -9.86 -21.84 51.10
N ALA A 96 -10.95 -21.73 50.32
CA ALA A 96 -11.92 -22.81 50.16
C ALA A 96 -11.31 -24.02 49.44
N ALA A 97 -10.50 -23.79 48.41
CA ALA A 97 -9.78 -24.83 47.71
C ALA A 97 -8.76 -25.55 48.63
N LEU A 98 -7.99 -24.77 49.41
CA LEU A 98 -7.05 -25.32 50.38
C LEU A 98 -7.73 -26.15 51.47
N ALA A 99 -8.83 -25.65 52.04
CA ALA A 99 -9.59 -26.38 53.06
C ALA A 99 -10.12 -27.72 52.52
N THR A 100 -10.61 -27.72 51.28
CA THR A 100 -11.08 -28.95 50.61
C THR A 100 -9.92 -29.92 50.42
N LEU A 101 -8.79 -29.46 49.88
CA LEU A 101 -7.61 -30.30 49.65
C LEU A 101 -7.09 -30.91 50.96
N LEU A 102 -6.97 -30.11 52.01
CA LEU A 102 -6.52 -30.58 53.34
C LEU A 102 -7.49 -31.61 53.92
N ARG A 103 -8.80 -31.38 53.81
CA ARG A 103 -9.81 -32.33 54.29
C ARG A 103 -9.67 -33.69 53.58
N GLU A 104 -9.59 -33.71 52.25
CA GLU A 104 -9.46 -34.96 51.50
C GLU A 104 -8.16 -35.70 51.83
N VAL A 105 -7.04 -34.98 51.97
CA VAL A 105 -5.73 -35.59 52.28
C VAL A 105 -5.69 -36.16 53.70
N LEU A 106 -6.28 -35.47 54.68
CA LEU A 106 -6.28 -35.91 56.08
C LEU A 106 -7.37 -36.95 56.39
N THR A 107 -8.39 -37.08 55.53
CA THR A 107 -9.47 -38.05 55.73
C THR A 107 -9.04 -39.42 55.17
N VAL A 108 -8.34 -40.20 55.99
CA VAL A 108 -7.95 -41.57 55.63
C VAL A 108 -9.12 -42.52 55.90
N THR A 109 -9.75 -43.02 54.84
CA THR A 109 -10.72 -44.11 54.90
C THR A 109 -10.05 -45.41 54.45
N PRO A 110 -9.48 -46.21 55.37
CA PRO A 110 -8.93 -47.50 55.00
C PRO A 110 -10.05 -48.39 54.46
N SER A 111 -9.89 -48.88 53.24
CA SER A 111 -10.80 -49.84 52.64
C SER A 111 -10.05 -51.11 52.31
N VAL A 112 -10.72 -52.24 52.52
CA VAL A 112 -10.20 -53.53 52.11
C VAL A 112 -10.40 -53.64 50.60
N HIS A 113 -9.36 -54.11 49.90
CA HIS A 113 -9.44 -54.32 48.46
C HIS A 113 -10.60 -55.27 48.13
N ARG A 114 -11.36 -54.95 47.07
CA ARG A 114 -12.58 -55.68 46.65
C ARG A 114 -12.41 -57.21 46.56
N ASN A 115 -11.20 -57.68 46.32
CA ASN A 115 -10.89 -59.10 46.13
C ASN A 115 -10.36 -59.80 47.39
N MET A 116 -10.40 -59.18 48.57
CA MET A 116 -9.98 -59.86 49.79
C MET A 116 -10.88 -61.09 50.03
N ARG A 117 -10.24 -62.25 50.18
CA ARG A 117 -10.86 -63.50 50.57
C ARG A 117 -10.27 -63.90 51.91
N LEU A 118 -11.15 -64.22 52.86
CA LEU A 118 -10.82 -64.67 54.22
C LEU A 118 -10.06 -66.00 54.20
#